data_AF-A0A6N6JNC3-F1
#
_entry.id   AF-A0A6N6JNC3-F1
#
_cell.length_a   1.000
_cell.length_b   1.000
_cell.length_c   1.000
_cell.angle_alpha   90.00
_cell.angle_beta   90.00
_cell.angle_gamma   90.00
#
_symmetry.space_group_name_H-M   'P 1'
#
loop_
_entity.id
_entity.type
_entity.pdbx_description
1 polymer ?
#
loop_
_entity_poly.entity_id
_entity_poly.type
_entity_poly.pdbx_seq_one_letter_code
_entity_poly.pdbx_strand_id
1 'polypeptide(L)'
;MPAIKSDAKQSERLLNIDWGQPQSGRQQPVAAAQAPAKLSAQVRVRIDDVFAQINAYRAIVDSGINTESLLAQSLISQANAIFNQAFMNLQAIHGFETVYADTPVEHANIDDVTDLVIAEVLKLQSILNPQA
;
A
#
# COMPACT_ATOMS: atom_id res chain seq x y z
N MET A 1 10.31 59.82 12.71
CA MET A 1 10.04 59.17 11.41
C MET A 1 10.67 57.78 11.42
N PRO A 2 9.92 56.69 11.20
CA PRO A 2 10.49 55.35 11.16
C PRO A 2 10.97 55.00 9.74
N ALA A 3 12.04 54.24 9.63
CA ALA A 3 12.36 53.45 8.45
C ALA A 3 12.48 51.99 8.88
N ILE A 4 11.43 51.20 8.63
CA ILE A 4 11.47 49.75 8.74
C ILE A 4 11.81 49.23 7.34
N LYS A 5 12.95 48.57 7.20
CA LYS A 5 13.25 47.61 6.12
C LYS A 5 13.95 46.43 6.81
N SER A 6 13.19 45.37 7.05
CA SER A 6 13.29 44.09 6.33
C SER A 6 14.63 43.40 6.58
N ASP A 7 14.63 42.29 7.32
CA ASP A 7 15.13 41.05 6.74
C ASP A 7 14.64 39.83 7.53
N ALA A 8 14.40 38.78 6.76
CA ALA A 8 13.77 37.54 7.13
C ALA A 8 14.79 36.61 7.79
N LYS A 9 14.54 36.20 9.03
CA LYS A 9 15.05 34.93 9.54
C LYS A 9 13.92 34.24 10.28
N GLN A 10 13.10 33.55 9.49
CA GLN A 10 12.23 32.50 10.00
C GLN A 10 13.09 31.55 10.84
N SER A 11 12.70 31.47 12.09
CA SER A 11 13.19 30.52 13.07
C SER A 11 12.92 29.09 12.58
N GLU A 12 13.83 28.52 11.82
CA GLU A 12 13.94 27.06 11.69
C GLU A 12 14.46 26.52 13.01
N ARG A 13 13.56 26.42 14.00
CA ARG A 13 13.73 25.49 15.12
C ARG A 13 13.64 24.09 14.53
N LEU A 14 14.74 23.62 13.96
CA LEU A 14 14.98 22.20 13.75
C LEU A 14 14.84 21.54 15.13
N LEU A 15 13.84 20.69 15.25
CA LEU A 15 13.68 19.80 16.40
C LEU A 15 14.94 18.92 16.43
N ASN A 16 15.91 19.29 17.27
CA ASN A 16 16.98 18.40 17.69
C ASN A 16 16.32 17.24 18.43
N ILE A 17 16.00 16.18 17.71
CA ILE A 17 15.61 14.92 18.33
C ILE A 17 16.91 14.18 18.64
N ASP A 18 17.27 14.22 19.93
CA ASP A 18 18.36 13.45 20.52
C ASP A 18 17.92 11.98 20.57
N TRP A 19 18.22 11.25 19.49
CA TRP A 19 18.12 9.79 19.49
C TRP A 19 19.48 9.24 19.92
N GLY A 20 19.52 8.65 21.11
CA GLY A 20 20.73 8.22 21.82
C GLY A 20 21.80 7.60 20.92
N GLN A 21 23.04 8.04 21.18
CA GLN A 21 24.26 7.46 20.62
C GLN A 21 24.30 5.93 20.80
N PRO A 22 24.51 5.14 19.74
CA PRO A 22 25.16 3.86 19.87
C PRO A 22 26.67 4.06 19.78
N GLN A 23 27.31 3.57 20.83
CA GLN A 23 28.74 3.39 21.05
C GLN A 23 29.48 2.91 19.79
N SER A 24 30.64 3.51 19.55
CA SER A 24 31.64 3.20 18.54
C SER A 24 32.00 1.71 18.49
N GLY A 25 31.62 1.03 17.41
CA GLY A 25 32.07 -0.33 17.13
C GLY A 25 31.46 -0.90 15.85
N ARG A 26 32.25 -0.92 14.75
CA ARG A 26 31.96 -1.56 13.45
C ARG A 26 30.64 -1.15 12.79
N GLN A 27 30.71 -0.09 11.98
CA GLN A 27 29.74 0.11 10.90
C GLN A 27 29.95 -0.98 9.84
N GLN A 28 29.22 -2.08 9.97
CA GLN A 28 28.87 -2.87 8.79
C GLN A 28 28.03 -1.96 7.88
N PRO A 29 28.28 -1.94 6.56
CA PRO A 29 27.38 -1.24 5.66
C PRO A 29 26.01 -1.91 5.78
N VAL A 30 25.07 -1.25 6.44
CA VAL A 30 23.65 -1.55 6.27
C VAL A 30 23.40 -1.40 4.78
N ALA A 31 23.16 -2.52 4.11
CA ALA A 31 22.78 -2.52 2.71
C ALA A 31 21.67 -1.49 2.56
N ALA A 32 21.91 -0.46 1.75
CA ALA A 32 20.88 0.49 1.38
C ALA A 32 19.68 -0.34 0.94
N ALA A 33 18.54 -0.17 1.61
CA ALA A 33 17.31 -0.84 1.22
C ALA A 33 17.17 -0.64 -0.28
N GLN A 34 17.20 -1.74 -1.04
CA GLN A 34 17.13 -1.70 -2.49
C GLN A 34 15.92 -0.85 -2.83
N ALA A 35 16.14 0.25 -3.57
CA ALA A 35 15.05 1.06 -4.06
C ALA A 35 14.07 0.08 -4.75
N PRO A 36 12.77 0.13 -4.39
CA PRO A 36 11.81 -0.84 -4.92
C PRO A 36 11.95 -0.88 -6.43
N ALA A 37 12.05 -2.08 -7.00
CA ALA A 37 12.13 -2.26 -8.44
C ALA A 37 11.03 -1.40 -9.08
N LYS A 38 11.43 -0.45 -9.93
CA LYS A 38 10.47 0.43 -10.59
C LYS A 38 9.61 -0.42 -11.49
N LEU A 39 8.36 -0.62 -11.09
CA LEU A 39 7.32 -1.17 -11.95
C LEU A 39 7.07 -0.20 -13.10
N SER A 40 6.57 -0.71 -14.22
CA SER A 40 6.08 0.12 -15.31
C SER A 40 5.01 1.10 -14.81
N ALA A 41 4.93 2.27 -15.45
CA ALA A 41 3.89 3.25 -15.14
C ALA A 41 2.47 2.69 -15.39
N GLN A 42 2.36 1.65 -16.22
CA GLN A 42 1.13 0.93 -16.53
C GLN A 42 1.20 -0.47 -15.95
N VAL A 43 0.28 -0.84 -15.07
CA VAL A 43 0.25 -2.16 -14.42
C VAL A 43 -1.09 -2.83 -14.66
N ARG A 44 -1.13 -4.16 -14.62
CA ARG A 44 -2.38 -4.92 -14.63
C ARG A 44 -2.60 -5.66 -13.33
N VAL A 45 -3.87 -5.83 -12.98
CA VAL A 45 -4.30 -6.68 -11.87
C VAL A 45 -5.46 -7.56 -12.31
N ARG A 46 -5.46 -8.80 -11.84
CA ARG A 46 -6.62 -9.68 -11.89
C ARG A 46 -7.44 -9.52 -10.62
N ILE A 47 -8.60 -8.87 -10.72
CA ILE A 47 -9.38 -8.52 -9.53
C ILE A 47 -9.94 -9.79 -8.88
N ASP A 48 -10.42 -10.73 -9.69
CA ASP A 48 -10.99 -11.99 -9.21
C ASP A 48 -9.98 -12.78 -8.36
N ASP A 49 -8.72 -12.87 -8.83
CA ASP A 49 -7.64 -13.55 -8.12
C ASP A 49 -7.30 -12.88 -6.78
N VAL A 50 -7.34 -11.54 -6.72
CA VAL A 50 -7.11 -10.78 -5.49
C VAL A 50 -8.26 -10.96 -4.50
N PHE A 51 -9.51 -10.84 -4.96
CA PHE A 51 -10.70 -10.98 -4.10
C PHE A 51 -10.82 -12.40 -3.54
N ALA A 52 -10.42 -13.42 -4.29
CA ALA A 52 -10.34 -14.80 -3.80
C ALA A 52 -9.41 -14.96 -2.58
N GLN A 53 -8.45 -14.05 -2.36
CA GLN A 53 -7.53 -14.07 -1.21
C GLN A 53 -8.02 -13.22 -0.02
N ILE A 54 -9.17 -12.54 -0.14
CA ILE A 54 -9.74 -11.74 0.93
C ILE A 54 -10.68 -12.61 1.78
N ASN A 55 -10.37 -12.76 3.07
CA ASN A 55 -11.13 -13.55 4.04
C ASN A 55 -12.61 -13.15 4.10
N ALA A 56 -12.93 -11.84 4.02
CA ALA A 56 -14.30 -11.36 4.02
C ALA A 56 -15.09 -11.82 2.79
N TYR A 57 -14.46 -11.80 1.60
CA TYR A 57 -15.06 -12.28 0.36
C TYR A 57 -15.20 -13.80 0.36
N ARG A 58 -14.14 -14.51 0.78
CA ARG A 58 -14.17 -15.96 0.97
C ARG A 58 -15.28 -16.39 1.93
N ALA A 59 -15.48 -15.67 3.03
CA ALA A 59 -16.56 -15.98 3.97
C ALA A 59 -17.92 -15.94 3.27
N ILE A 60 -18.19 -14.96 2.41
CA ILE A 60 -19.45 -14.89 1.64
C ILE A 60 -19.60 -16.11 0.71
N VAL A 61 -18.56 -16.44 -0.04
CA VAL A 61 -18.56 -17.55 -1.02
C VAL A 61 -18.69 -18.90 -0.32
N ASP A 62 -17.87 -19.15 0.71
CA ASP A 62 -17.80 -20.44 1.42
C ASP A 62 -19.06 -20.71 2.25
N SER A 63 -19.68 -19.67 2.82
CA SER A 63 -20.89 -19.82 3.65
C SER A 63 -22.20 -19.64 2.89
N GLY A 64 -22.13 -19.38 1.57
CA GLY A 64 -23.31 -19.24 0.72
C GLY A 64 -24.28 -18.16 1.20
N ILE A 65 -23.77 -17.12 1.86
CA ILE A 65 -24.60 -16.03 2.38
C ILE A 65 -25.27 -15.33 1.20
N ASN A 66 -26.59 -15.11 1.30
CA ASN A 66 -27.32 -14.31 0.32
C ASN A 66 -26.65 -12.91 0.23
N THR A 67 -26.17 -12.56 -0.96
CA THR A 67 -25.49 -11.29 -1.25
C THR A 67 -26.34 -10.05 -0.97
N GLU A 68 -27.66 -10.21 -0.87
CA GLU A 68 -28.59 -9.15 -0.51
C GLU A 68 -28.69 -8.92 1.01
N SER A 69 -28.14 -9.82 1.83
CA SER A 69 -28.10 -9.68 3.28
C SER A 69 -27.22 -8.50 3.70
N LEU A 70 -27.62 -7.79 4.75
CA LEU A 70 -26.81 -6.73 5.37
C LEU A 70 -25.41 -7.21 5.77
N LEU A 71 -25.30 -8.47 6.19
CA LEU A 71 -24.01 -9.09 6.51
C LEU A 71 -23.14 -9.23 5.25
N ALA A 72 -23.72 -9.69 4.13
CA ALA A 72 -22.98 -9.81 2.88
C ALA A 72 -22.52 -8.45 2.35
N GLN A 73 -23.40 -7.44 2.40
CA GLN A 73 -23.04 -6.08 2.02
C GLN A 73 -21.90 -5.52 2.89
N SER A 74 -21.91 -5.81 4.20
CA SER A 74 -20.84 -5.43 5.11
C SER A 74 -19.52 -6.12 4.76
N LEU A 75 -19.53 -7.43 4.48
CA LEU A 75 -18.35 -8.20 4.11
C LEU A 75 -17.81 -7.79 2.72
N ILE A 76 -18.67 -7.49 1.76
CA ILE A 76 -18.29 -6.94 0.44
C ILE A 76 -17.63 -5.57 0.61
N SER A 77 -18.21 -4.69 1.43
CA SER A 77 -17.63 -3.37 1.72
C SER A 77 -16.25 -3.50 2.37
N GLN A 78 -16.10 -4.43 3.31
CA GLN A 78 -14.80 -4.73 3.93
C GLN A 78 -13.78 -5.22 2.89
N ALA A 79 -14.17 -6.12 1.99
CA ALA A 79 -13.30 -6.61 0.94
C ALA A 79 -12.84 -5.49 -0.01
N ASN A 80 -13.76 -4.63 -0.43
CA ASN A 80 -13.46 -3.46 -1.25
C ASN A 80 -12.50 -2.49 -0.55
N ALA A 81 -12.70 -2.26 0.75
CA ALA A 81 -11.82 -1.38 1.53
C ALA A 81 -10.39 -1.94 1.62
N ILE A 82 -10.24 -3.25 1.86
CA ILE A 82 -8.93 -3.91 1.92
C ILE A 82 -8.23 -3.83 0.55
N PHE A 83 -8.95 -4.13 -0.53
CA PHE A 83 -8.45 -4.03 -1.89
C PHE A 83 -7.95 -2.61 -2.20
N ASN A 84 -8.79 -1.60 -1.98
CA ASN A 84 -8.43 -0.20 -2.26
C ASN A 84 -7.24 0.26 -1.42
N GLN A 85 -7.16 -0.14 -0.15
CA GLN A 85 -6.03 0.20 0.70
C GLN A 85 -4.73 -0.45 0.21
N ALA A 86 -4.79 -1.72 -0.21
CA ALA A 86 -3.63 -2.41 -0.78
C ALA A 86 -3.13 -1.69 -2.04
N PHE A 87 -4.06 -1.27 -2.91
CA PHE A 87 -3.73 -0.49 -4.09
C PHE A 87 -3.07 0.84 -3.77
N MET A 88 -3.62 1.60 -2.82
CA MET A 88 -3.05 2.89 -2.41
C MET A 88 -1.65 2.73 -1.82
N ASN A 89 -1.41 1.68 -1.02
CA ASN A 89 -0.09 1.40 -0.47
C ASN A 89 0.92 1.07 -1.57
N LEU A 90 0.56 0.20 -2.51
CA LEU A 90 1.44 -0.17 -3.61
C LEU A 90 1.68 0.98 -4.57
N GLN A 91 0.69 1.83 -4.81
CA GLN A 91 0.85 3.06 -5.59
C GLN A 91 1.83 4.02 -4.91
N ALA A 92 1.74 4.19 -3.60
CA ALA A 92 2.66 5.04 -2.85
C ALA A 92 4.12 4.51 -2.87
N ILE A 93 4.31 3.19 -2.92
CA ILE A 93 5.64 2.55 -2.92
C ILE A 93 6.24 2.50 -4.33
N HIS A 94 5.45 2.10 -5.33
CA HIS A 94 5.94 1.78 -6.67
C HIS A 94 5.62 2.85 -7.73
N GLY A 95 4.65 3.73 -7.47
CA GLY A 95 4.38 4.90 -8.31
C GLY A 95 3.76 4.58 -9.67
N PHE A 96 2.99 3.50 -9.81
CA PHE A 96 2.26 3.25 -11.06
C PHE A 96 1.16 4.30 -11.28
N GLU A 97 0.96 4.69 -12.54
CA GLU A 97 0.05 5.77 -12.96
C GLU A 97 -1.27 5.23 -13.51
N THR A 98 -1.23 4.10 -14.23
CA THR A 98 -2.42 3.49 -14.85
C THR A 98 -2.55 2.04 -14.41
N VAL A 99 -3.73 1.67 -13.92
CA VAL A 99 -4.05 0.29 -13.51
C VAL A 99 -5.11 -0.28 -14.44
N TYR A 100 -4.80 -1.42 -15.04
CA TYR A 100 -5.64 -2.17 -15.94
C TYR A 100 -6.24 -3.38 -15.19
N ALA A 101 -7.55 -3.38 -15.00
CA ALA A 101 -8.26 -4.51 -14.39
C ALA A 101 -8.61 -5.56 -15.46
N ASP A 102 -8.27 -6.82 -15.20
CA ASP A 102 -8.69 -7.99 -15.98
C ASP A 102 -8.46 -7.87 -17.50
N THR A 103 -7.43 -7.11 -17.87
CA THR A 103 -7.19 -6.75 -19.26
C THR A 103 -6.35 -7.84 -19.94
N PRO A 104 -6.72 -8.29 -21.16
CA PRO A 104 -5.97 -9.31 -21.88
C PRO A 104 -4.51 -8.90 -22.13
N VAL A 105 -3.61 -9.89 -22.11
CA VAL A 105 -2.14 -9.78 -22.06
C VAL A 105 -1.51 -9.16 -23.33
N GLU A 106 -2.29 -8.58 -24.23
CA GLU A 106 -1.84 -8.15 -25.56
C GLU A 106 -0.91 -6.92 -25.55
N HIS A 107 -0.76 -6.25 -24.41
CA HIS A 107 0.17 -5.12 -24.27
C HIS A 107 1.50 -5.58 -23.68
N ALA A 108 2.53 -5.72 -24.52
CA ALA A 108 3.85 -6.27 -24.19
C ALA A 108 4.65 -5.52 -23.10
N ASN A 109 4.17 -4.38 -22.60
CA ASN A 109 4.86 -3.51 -21.63
C ASN A 109 4.04 -3.23 -20.36
N ILE A 110 3.04 -4.07 -20.05
CA ILE A 110 2.25 -3.94 -18.82
C ILE A 110 2.70 -5.01 -17.82
N ASP A 111 3.28 -4.57 -16.70
CA ASP A 111 3.65 -5.46 -15.60
C ASP A 111 2.40 -6.03 -14.91
N ASP A 112 2.41 -7.34 -14.67
CA ASP A 112 1.40 -8.00 -13.84
C ASP A 112 1.74 -7.82 -12.36
N VAL A 113 0.90 -7.09 -11.65
CA VAL A 113 1.08 -6.83 -10.21
C VAL A 113 0.12 -7.64 -9.35
N THR A 114 -0.60 -8.61 -9.91
CA THR A 114 -1.59 -9.42 -9.19
C THR A 114 -1.01 -10.03 -7.92
N ASP A 115 0.15 -10.68 -8.01
CA ASP A 115 0.82 -11.30 -6.86
C ASP A 115 1.26 -10.26 -5.81
N LEU A 116 1.67 -9.08 -6.25
CA LEU A 116 2.08 -7.99 -5.37
C LEU A 116 0.89 -7.44 -4.58
N VAL A 117 -0.24 -7.25 -5.26
CA VAL A 117 -1.51 -6.84 -4.65
C VAL A 117 -2.00 -7.89 -3.66
N ILE A 118 -1.94 -9.17 -4.01
CA ILE A 118 -2.27 -10.27 -3.09
C ILE A 118 -1.39 -10.21 -1.84
N ALA A 119 -0.08 -10.05 -1.98
CA ALA A 119 0.83 -9.97 -0.84
C ALA A 119 0.49 -8.80 0.11
N GLU A 120 0.18 -7.62 -0.44
CA GLU A 120 -0.22 -6.47 0.38
C GLU A 120 -1.61 -6.66 1.02
N VAL A 121 -2.56 -7.27 0.31
CA VAL A 121 -3.87 -7.66 0.85
C VAL A 121 -3.71 -8.63 2.03
N LEU A 122 -2.87 -9.67 1.92
CA LEU A 122 -2.61 -10.62 3.00
C LEU A 122 -1.98 -9.93 4.21
N LYS A 123 -1.07 -8.98 3.98
CA LYS A 123 -0.44 -8.17 5.04
C LYS A 123 -1.44 -7.25 5.73
N LEU A 124 -2.33 -6.58 5.00
CA LEU A 124 -3.37 -5.76 5.61
C LEU A 124 -4.33 -6.60 6.45
N GLN A 125 -4.67 -7.79 5.97
CA GLN A 125 -5.52 -8.73 6.71
C GLN A 125 -4.86 -9.27 7.98
N SER A 126 -3.54 -9.51 8.00
CA SER A 126 -2.84 -9.93 9.21
C SER A 126 -2.74 -8.81 10.26
N ILE A 127 -2.63 -7.56 9.81
CA ILE A 127 -2.67 -6.38 10.71
C ILE A 127 -4.08 -6.22 11.30
N LEU A 128 -5.11 -6.43 10.50
CA LEU A 128 -6.52 -6.31 10.92
C LEU A 128 -7.01 -7.49 11.75
N ASN A 129 -6.35 -8.65 11.64
CA ASN A 129 -6.65 -9.85 12.41
C ASN A 129 -5.38 -10.44 13.06
N PRO A 130 -4.80 -9.78 14.08
CA PRO A 130 -3.56 -10.22 14.72
C PRO A 130 -3.72 -11.49 15.59
N GLN A 131 -4.89 -12.14 15.58
CA GLN A 131 -5.23 -13.28 16.43
C GLN A 131 -5.60 -14.56 15.67
N ALA A 132 -5.31 -14.65 14.36
CA ALA A 132 -5.47 -15.91 13.62
C ALA A 132 -4.29 -16.86 13.85
#